data_AF-A0A524KWF1-F1
#
_entry.id   AF-A0A524KWF1-F1
#
_cell.length_a   1.000
_cell.length_b   1.000
_cell.length_c   1.000
_cell.angle_alpha   90.00
_cell.angle_beta   90.00
_cell.angle_gamma   90.00
#
_symmetry.space_group_name_H-M   'P 1'
#
loop_
_entity.id
_entity.type
_entity.pdbx_description
1 polymer ?
#
loop_
_entity_poly.entity_id
_entity_poly.type
_entity_poly.pdbx_seq_one_letter_code
_entity_poly.pdbx_strand_id
1 'polypeptide(L)'
;MKNIIQYDELTWPDLFSFPRNIPLIIPLGDGYDLDLLSSALGNPEDTVFLPPLPFGWVGSGMEVSEELLARYISKLIDSLRDDGFTRVYALAPQGTNLNLG
;
A
#
# COMPACT_ATOMS: atom_id res chain seq x y z
N MET A 1 13.53 1.07 8.49
CA MET A 1 13.30 0.06 7.44
C MET A 1 14.64 -0.14 6.77
N LYS A 2 15.04 -1.39 6.48
CA LYS A 2 16.35 -1.62 5.85
C LYS A 2 16.26 -1.61 4.33
N ASN A 3 15.14 -2.08 3.76
CA ASN A 3 14.97 -2.13 2.31
C ASN A 3 13.52 -1.87 1.87
N ILE A 4 13.38 -1.15 0.75
CA ILE A 4 12.12 -0.94 0.04
C ILE A 4 12.19 -1.73 -1.26
N ILE A 5 11.22 -2.60 -1.45
CA ILE A 5 11.12 -3.45 -2.63
C ILE A 5 9.96 -2.92 -3.48
N GLN A 6 10.21 -2.60 -4.74
CA GLN A 6 9.16 -2.16 -5.67
C GLN A 6 8.49 -3.38 -6.29
N TYR A 7 7.17 -3.46 -6.19
CA TYR A 7 6.42 -4.63 -6.63
C TYR A 7 6.48 -4.86 -8.14
N ASP A 8 6.54 -3.79 -8.93
CA ASP A 8 6.64 -3.81 -10.40
C ASP A 8 8.00 -4.31 -10.92
N GLU A 9 9.01 -4.39 -10.05
CA GLU A 9 10.32 -4.96 -10.37
C GLU A 9 10.41 -6.46 -10.04
N LEU A 10 9.38 -7.05 -9.41
CA LEU A 10 9.38 -8.44 -8.98
C LEU A 10 8.98 -9.41 -10.08
N THR A 11 9.65 -10.56 -10.11
CA THR A 11 9.17 -11.72 -10.87
C THR A 11 8.17 -12.54 -10.04
N TRP A 12 7.39 -13.40 -10.71
CA TRP A 12 6.48 -14.32 -10.00
C TRP A 12 7.19 -15.19 -8.95
N PRO A 13 8.35 -15.83 -9.25
CA PRO A 13 9.12 -16.55 -8.23
C PRO A 13 9.48 -15.70 -7.01
N ASP A 14 9.92 -14.46 -7.22
CA ASP A 14 10.30 -13.55 -6.13
C ASP A 14 9.10 -13.26 -5.24
N LEU A 15 7.95 -12.93 -5.84
CA LEU A 15 6.71 -12.66 -5.11
C LEU A 15 6.28 -13.84 -4.23
N PHE A 16 6.33 -15.06 -4.77
CA PHE A 16 5.92 -16.25 -4.01
C PHE A 16 6.87 -16.57 -2.86
N SER A 17 8.15 -16.18 -2.96
CA SER A 17 9.16 -16.43 -1.93
C SER A 17 9.00 -15.58 -0.67
N PHE A 18 8.24 -14.47 -0.74
CA PHE A 18 8.13 -13.56 0.40
C PHE A 18 7.39 -14.17 1.60
N PRO A 19 7.82 -13.82 2.83
CA PRO A 19 7.03 -14.08 4.02
C PRO A 19 5.63 -13.46 3.89
N ARG A 20 4.58 -14.22 4.21
CA ARG A 20 3.19 -13.72 4.15
C ARG A 20 2.85 -12.67 5.22
N ASN A 21 3.80 -12.37 6.11
CA ASN A 21 3.74 -11.26 7.05
C ASN A 21 4.68 -10.10 6.66
N ILE A 22 5.21 -10.07 5.43
CA ILE A 22 5.89 -8.87 4.93
C ILE A 22 4.87 -7.73 4.80
N PRO A 23 5.20 -6.49 5.23
CA PRO A 23 4.34 -5.35 4.99
C PRO A 23 4.24 -5.05 3.48
N LEU A 24 3.01 -5.04 2.97
CA LEU A 24 2.64 -4.59 1.62
C LEU A 24 1.93 -3.25 1.73
N ILE A 25 2.44 -2.26 1.02
CA ILE A 25 1.96 -0.88 1.06
C ILE A 25 1.35 -0.53 -0.29
N ILE A 26 0.10 -0.04 -0.27
CA ILE A 26 -0.62 0.49 -1.42
C ILE A 26 -0.60 2.02 -1.30
N PRO A 27 0.30 2.74 -1.99
CA PRO A 27 0.45 4.17 -1.82
C PRO A 27 -0.53 4.96 -2.70
N LEU A 28 -1.12 6.01 -2.14
CA LEU A 28 -1.93 6.99 -2.86
C LEU A 28 -1.08 8.23 -3.15
N GLY A 29 -0.33 8.17 -4.24
CA GLY A 29 0.69 9.15 -4.60
C GLY A 29 2.05 8.83 -3.99
N ASP A 30 2.91 9.84 -3.96
CA ASP A 30 4.35 9.67 -3.71
C ASP A 30 4.84 10.68 -2.65
N GLY A 31 6.13 10.58 -2.29
CA GLY A 31 6.79 11.60 -1.46
C GLY A 31 6.52 11.48 0.05
N TYR A 32 6.08 10.30 0.50
CA TYR A 32 5.89 10.03 1.93
C TYR A 32 7.21 10.01 2.71
N ASP A 33 7.13 10.40 3.98
CA ASP A 33 8.22 10.21 4.94
C ASP A 33 8.33 8.71 5.29
N LEU A 34 9.32 8.06 4.70
CA LEU A 34 9.55 6.63 4.83
C LEU A 34 10.09 6.23 6.21
N ASP A 35 10.74 7.15 6.93
CA ASP A 35 11.20 6.90 8.30
C ASP A 35 10.01 6.89 9.26
N LEU A 36 9.09 7.84 9.09
CA LEU A 36 7.84 7.86 9.84
C LEU A 36 6.99 6.61 9.56
N LEU A 37 6.84 6.24 8.28
CA LEU A 37 6.14 5.01 7.89
C LEU A 37 6.80 3.77 8.51
N SER A 38 8.12 3.65 8.39
CA SER A 38 8.89 2.55 8.98
C SER A 38 8.59 2.43 10.48
N SER A 39 8.66 3.55 11.20
CA SER A 39 8.39 3.57 12.64
C SER A 39 6.96 3.11 12.94
N ALA A 40 5.97 3.57 12.18
CA ALA A 40 4.56 3.17 12.34
C ALA A 40 4.34 1.67 12.07
N LEU A 41 5.13 1.07 11.17
CA LEU A 41 5.09 -0.36 10.86
C LEU A 41 5.90 -1.23 11.84
N GLY A 42 6.50 -0.64 12.88
CA GLY A 42 7.32 -1.36 13.86
C GLY A 42 8.74 -1.67 13.37
N ASN A 43 9.26 -0.86 12.45
CA ASN A 43 10.61 -0.98 11.88
C ASN A 43 10.91 -2.36 11.24
N PRO A 44 10.13 -2.77 10.23
CA PRO A 44 10.40 -4.00 9.50
C PRO A 44 11.75 -3.94 8.76
N GLU A 45 12.35 -5.11 8.50
CA GLU A 45 13.56 -5.18 7.67
C GLU A 45 13.22 -4.84 6.21
N ASP A 46 12.26 -5.55 5.63
CA ASP A 46 11.80 -5.36 4.26
C ASP A 46 10.35 -4.85 4.23
N THR A 47 10.02 -4.07 3.21
CA THR A 47 8.65 -3.64 2.92
C THR A 47 8.46 -3.55 1.41
N VAL A 48 7.32 -4.06 0.93
CA VAL A 48 6.99 -4.09 -0.48
C VAL A 48 6.02 -2.96 -0.79
N PHE A 49 6.37 -2.12 -1.75
CA PHE A 49 5.51 -1.05 -2.25
C PHE A 49 4.87 -1.49 -3.55
N LEU A 50 3.53 -1.45 -3.60
CA LEU A 50 2.82 -1.52 -4.86
C LEU A 50 3.01 -0.22 -5.64
N PRO A 51 2.82 -0.24 -6.98
CA PRO A 51 2.83 0.97 -7.77
C PRO A 51 1.86 2.00 -7.18
N PRO A 52 2.29 3.26 -7.02
CA PRO A 52 1.43 4.28 -6.44
C PRO A 52 0.22 4.54 -7.34
N LEU A 53 -0.94 4.70 -6.70
CA LEU A 53 -2.10 5.25 -7.40
C LEU A 53 -1.81 6.73 -7.68
N PRO A 54 -1.86 7.17 -8.95
CA PRO A 54 -1.46 8.53 -9.30
C PRO A 54 -2.50 9.59 -8.90
N PHE A 55 -3.77 9.20 -8.71
CA PHE A 55 -4.87 10.11 -8.35
C PHE A 55 -6.08 9.35 -7.79
N GLY A 56 -7.10 10.11 -7.37
CA GLY A 56 -8.42 9.60 -6.98
C GLY A 56 -8.93 10.16 -5.65
N TRP A 57 -8.03 10.57 -4.76
CA TRP A 57 -8.37 11.20 -3.48
C TRP A 57 -8.48 12.72 -3.62
N VAL A 58 -9.06 13.38 -2.61
CA VAL A 58 -9.19 14.84 -2.56
C VAL A 58 -7.81 15.51 -2.58
N GLY A 59 -7.61 16.48 -3.47
CA GLY A 59 -6.32 17.16 -3.65
C GLY A 59 -5.34 16.46 -4.59
N SER A 60 -5.69 15.32 -5.18
CA SER A 60 -4.86 14.61 -6.17
C SER A 60 -4.86 15.23 -7.58
N GLY A 61 -5.71 16.22 -7.83
CA GLY A 61 -5.90 16.86 -9.14
C GLY A 61 -6.91 16.14 -10.05
N MET A 62 -7.20 14.86 -9.82
CA MET A 62 -8.29 14.11 -10.45
C MET A 62 -9.03 13.26 -9.42
N GLU A 63 -10.01 13.89 -8.79
CA GLU A 63 -10.76 13.30 -7.68
C GLU A 63 -11.87 12.38 -8.21
N VAL A 64 -12.10 11.28 -7.51
CA VAL A 64 -13.28 10.44 -7.68
C VAL A 64 -14.08 10.43 -6.38
N SER A 65 -15.28 9.83 -6.37
CA SER A 65 -16.00 9.70 -5.10
C SER A 65 -15.19 8.86 -4.11
N GLU A 66 -15.14 9.30 -2.84
CA GLU A 66 -14.44 8.57 -1.78
C GLU A 66 -14.95 7.12 -1.65
N GLU A 67 -16.25 6.91 -1.86
CA GLU A 67 -16.86 5.57 -1.86
C GLU A 67 -16.30 4.69 -2.98
N LEU A 68 -16.13 5.22 -4.20
CA LEU A 68 -15.57 4.46 -5.32
C LEU A 68 -14.11 4.10 -5.04
N LEU A 69 -13.32 5.08 -4.59
CA LEU A 69 -11.92 4.84 -4.25
C LEU A 69 -11.79 3.84 -3.10
N ALA A 70 -12.60 3.98 -2.04
CA ALA A 70 -12.61 3.05 -0.91
C ALA A 70 -12.96 1.63 -1.35
N ARG A 71 -13.99 1.46 -2.20
CA ARG A 71 -14.35 0.15 -2.78
C ARG A 71 -13.23 -0.44 -3.63
N TYR A 72 -12.52 0.39 -4.39
CA TYR A 72 -11.40 -0.07 -5.21
C TYR A 72 -10.23 -0.55 -4.33
N ILE A 73 -9.80 0.28 -3.38
CA ILE A 73 -8.70 -0.04 -2.46
C ILE A 73 -9.04 -1.25 -1.59
N SER A 74 -10.26 -1.35 -1.07
CA SER A 74 -10.67 -2.51 -0.27
C SER A 74 -10.59 -3.80 -1.08
N LYS A 75 -10.99 -3.79 -2.36
CA LYS A 75 -10.85 -4.96 -3.24
C LYS A 75 -9.40 -5.34 -3.53
N LEU A 76 -8.50 -4.37 -3.65
CA LEU A 76 -7.06 -4.66 -3.76
C LEU A 76 -6.52 -5.30 -2.48
N ILE A 77 -6.89 -4.76 -1.32
CA ILE A 77 -6.50 -5.30 0.00
C ILE A 77 -7.03 -6.72 0.17
N ASP A 78 -8.31 -6.95 -0.14
CA ASP A 78 -8.95 -8.26 -0.05
C ASP A 78 -8.24 -9.26 -0.96
N SER A 79 -7.93 -8.89 -2.21
CA SER A 79 -7.21 -9.78 -3.14
C SER A 79 -5.84 -10.19 -2.61
N LEU A 80 -5.07 -9.27 -2.04
CA LEU A 80 -3.75 -9.59 -1.47
C LEU A 80 -3.87 -10.45 -0.19
N ARG A 81 -4.92 -10.26 0.59
CA ARG A 81 -5.22 -11.10 1.75
C ARG A 81 -5.63 -12.51 1.35
N ASP A 82 -6.41 -12.64 0.27
CA ASP A 82 -6.77 -13.94 -0.31
C ASP A 82 -5.54 -14.71 -0.81
N ASP A 83 -4.49 -14.01 -1.27
CA ASP A 83 -3.17 -14.58 -1.59
C ASP A 83 -2.33 -14.98 -0.34
N GLY A 84 -2.88 -14.73 0.84
CA GLY A 84 -2.34 -15.13 2.14
C GLY A 84 -1.57 -14.03 2.88
N PHE A 85 -1.44 -12.82 2.32
CA PHE A 85 -0.72 -11.74 3.00
C PHE A 85 -1.51 -11.17 4.17
N THR A 86 -0.84 -11.02 5.31
CA THR A 86 -1.49 -10.63 6.59
C THR A 86 -1.28 -9.17 6.96
N ARG A 87 -0.31 -8.49 6.35
CA ARG A 87 0.08 -7.10 6.65
C ARG A 87 -0.02 -6.25 5.39
N VAL A 88 -1.26 -5.94 4.99
CA VAL A 88 -1.57 -5.12 3.82
C VAL A 88 -2.18 -3.80 4.27
N TYR A 89 -1.59 -2.69 3.83
CA TYR A 89 -1.96 -1.34 4.26
C TYR A 89 -2.11 -0.40 3.08
N ALA A 90 -3.13 0.46 3.12
CA ALA A 90 -3.19 1.64 2.26
C ALA A 90 -2.43 2.80 2.94
N LEU A 91 -1.55 3.45 2.19
CA LEU A 91 -0.86 4.66 2.63
C LEU A 91 -1.49 5.85 1.90
N ALA A 92 -2.23 6.67 2.65
CA ALA A 92 -2.99 7.78 2.09
C ALA A 92 -2.50 9.14 2.63
N PRO A 93 -2.62 10.24 1.85
CA PRO A 93 -2.34 11.57 2.35
C PRO A 93 -3.26 11.95 3.50
N GLN A 94 -2.79 12.82 4.38
CA GLN A 94 -3.58 13.34 5.50
C GLN A 94 -4.88 13.97 5.00
N GLY A 95 -5.97 13.74 5.72
CA GLY A 95 -7.31 14.22 5.35
C GLY A 95 -8.08 13.28 4.42
N THR A 96 -7.46 12.23 3.88
CA THR A 96 -8.17 11.21 3.10
C THR A 96 -8.95 10.27 4.01
N ASN A 97 -10.28 10.21 3.87
CA ASN A 97 -11.11 9.34 4.71
C ASN A 97 -11.76 8.19 3.93
N LEU A 98 -11.03 7.09 3.77
CA LEU A 98 -11.50 5.93 3.00
C LEU A 98 -12.27 4.88 3.85
N ASN A 99 -12.35 5.05 5.17
CA ASN A 99 -13.04 4.12 6.08
C ASN A 99 -12.75 2.63 5.78
N LEU A 100 -11.48 2.26 5.60
CA LEU A 100 -11.05 0.96 5.06
C LEU A 100 -11.14 -0.23 6.04
N GLY A 101 -11.88 -0.10 7.13
CA GLY A 101 -12.04 -1.14 8.16
C GLY A 101 -10.82 -1.22 9.07
#